data_AF-A0A0W0UJ98-F1
#
_entry.id   AF-A0A0W0UJ98-F1
#
_cell.length_a   1.000
_cell.length_b   1.000
_cell.length_c   1.000
_cell.angle_alpha   90.00
_cell.angle_beta   90.00
_cell.angle_gamma   90.00
#
_symmetry.space_group_name_H-M   'P 1'
#
loop_
_entity.id
_entity.type
_entity.pdbx_description
1 polymer ?
#
loop_
_entity_poly.entity_id
_entity_poly.type
_entity_poly.pdbx_seq_one_letter_code
_entity_poly.pdbx_strand_id
1 'polypeptide(L)'
;MKFNLDNLWLCAGSLFLASTLQAGKPVWTFFPRTPTSVTVETDDTITVQYEVTNQSTRTHTLRMVPIPGIQQVMTAGNCPTNFTLAYHQSCILTLRIIGRSLSGDTFGGPKVCDKLNPLECYQPKAEHVLNIKLVAAPGDTTLSSSVSTLALRTNGRSRIITITNTGTETAFNVVYRISPALPAGTTIFPATCGTLEPGGRCFIRITPGATPSATPGNVNPTPITLAITGRNTNTVRPTINILTYGSVYQSGYVFAINDNTVNTGSIGGKVAALSNQASFGIDGRIWSSDNAGNPVFDPIPGINQNSINPPEACNGALNGACNTNVIVNYYSPPQTNPAVNLSFYAAGLCKATIGGYSDWYLPAICEMGYDNAAQNTGCGIPPNPPTLQNMQTNLVENGNIGNLFGPYWSSTQSSINFPTNAWNQFFAVGGGNFQDEDPKDGPISVRCVRAITG
;
A
#
# COMPACT_ATOMS: atom_id res chain seq x y z
N MET A 1 -53.68 39.17 71.47
CA MET A 1 -55.05 39.06 70.94
C MET A 1 -55.55 37.67 71.30
N LYS A 2 -56.57 37.59 72.17
CA LYS A 2 -57.16 36.35 72.66
C LYS A 2 -57.86 35.61 71.52
N PHE A 3 -57.75 34.28 71.46
CA PHE A 3 -58.89 33.40 71.23
C PHE A 3 -58.65 32.04 71.91
N ASN A 4 -59.75 31.44 72.33
CA ASN A 4 -59.88 30.49 73.44
C ASN A 4 -60.45 29.16 72.91
N LEU A 5 -59.98 28.06 73.52
CA LEU A 5 -60.60 26.74 73.79
C LEU A 5 -61.27 25.85 72.70
N ASP A 6 -60.98 24.55 72.90
CA ASP A 6 -61.81 23.34 72.70
C ASP A 6 -61.90 22.64 71.33
N ASN A 7 -61.18 21.52 71.17
CA ASN A 7 -61.74 20.18 71.45
C ASN A 7 -60.73 19.03 71.22
N LEU A 8 -60.80 18.07 72.14
CA LEU A 8 -59.98 16.87 72.28
C LEU A 8 -60.59 15.70 71.49
N TRP A 9 -59.93 15.13 70.47
CA TRP A 9 -60.22 13.76 69.98
C TRP A 9 -58.94 13.03 69.52
N LEU A 10 -58.83 11.77 69.93
CA LEU A 10 -57.72 10.82 69.74
C LEU A 10 -57.23 10.74 68.27
N CYS A 11 -55.91 10.70 68.07
CA CYS A 11 -55.30 10.15 66.87
C CYS A 11 -54.37 9.00 67.26
N ALA A 12 -54.82 7.78 66.93
CA ALA A 12 -54.07 6.55 67.08
C ALA A 12 -52.81 6.57 66.22
N GLY A 13 -51.69 6.09 66.78
CA GLY A 13 -50.45 5.89 66.07
C GLY A 13 -50.59 4.81 64.99
N SER A 14 -50.61 5.22 63.73
CA SER A 14 -50.49 4.32 62.58
C SER A 14 -49.05 3.82 62.46
N LEU A 15 -48.77 2.68 63.09
CA LEU A 15 -47.58 1.88 62.88
C LEU A 15 -47.64 1.29 61.45
N PHE A 16 -46.87 1.83 60.52
CA PHE A 16 -46.63 1.20 59.21
C PHE A 16 -45.88 -0.12 59.44
N LEU A 17 -46.60 -1.24 59.42
CA LEU A 17 -46.03 -2.57 59.30
C LEU A 17 -45.36 -2.68 57.93
N ALA A 18 -44.04 -2.50 57.88
CA ALA A 18 -43.23 -2.96 56.77
C ALA A 18 -43.27 -4.49 56.77
N SER A 19 -44.10 -5.08 55.92
CA SER A 19 -44.05 -6.50 55.64
C SER A 19 -42.72 -6.80 54.95
N THR A 20 -41.79 -7.40 55.68
CA THR A 20 -40.62 -8.03 55.07
C THR A 20 -41.13 -9.22 54.24
N LEU A 21 -41.26 -9.03 52.92
CA LEU A 21 -41.40 -10.12 51.98
C LEU A 21 -40.17 -11.03 52.12
N GLN A 22 -40.34 -12.16 52.79
CA GLN A 22 -39.30 -13.17 52.93
C GLN A 22 -39.30 -14.00 51.64
N ALA A 23 -38.45 -13.64 50.68
CA ALA A 23 -38.24 -14.43 49.48
C ALA A 23 -37.67 -15.81 49.88
N GLY A 24 -38.38 -16.89 49.51
CA GLY A 24 -37.91 -18.26 49.75
C GLY A 24 -36.53 -18.48 49.11
N LYS A 25 -35.64 -19.20 49.83
CA LYS A 25 -34.31 -19.54 49.29
C LYS A 25 -34.48 -20.33 47.99
N PRO A 26 -33.78 -19.96 46.90
CA PRO A 26 -33.94 -20.62 45.61
C PRO A 26 -33.43 -22.08 45.67
N VAL A 27 -34.18 -22.99 45.06
CA VAL A 27 -33.90 -24.44 45.07
C VAL A 27 -32.66 -24.77 44.21
N TRP A 28 -32.38 -23.98 43.18
CA TRP A 28 -31.11 -23.97 42.47
C TRP A 28 -30.63 -22.54 42.20
N THR A 29 -29.32 -22.37 42.15
CA THR A 29 -28.65 -21.08 41.99
C THR A 29 -27.91 -21.00 40.67
N PHE A 30 -27.70 -19.78 40.18
CA PHE A 30 -26.95 -19.49 38.96
C PHE A 30 -25.76 -18.60 39.32
N PHE A 31 -24.56 -19.08 39.01
CA PHE A 31 -23.34 -18.31 39.16
C PHE A 31 -22.70 -18.06 37.80
N PRO A 32 -22.51 -16.79 37.38
CA PRO A 32 -21.94 -16.48 36.07
C PRO A 32 -20.48 -16.91 36.00
N ARG A 33 -20.09 -17.56 34.91
CA ARG A 33 -18.71 -17.92 34.59
C ARG A 33 -18.10 -16.98 33.55
N THR A 34 -18.94 -16.18 32.91
CA THR A 34 -18.57 -15.10 31.97
C THR A 34 -19.39 -13.84 32.30
N PRO A 35 -19.03 -12.66 31.77
CA PRO A 35 -19.88 -11.47 31.87
C PRO A 35 -21.30 -11.73 31.37
N THR A 36 -22.31 -11.25 32.11
CA THR A 36 -23.73 -11.41 31.78
C THR A 36 -24.36 -10.13 31.22
N SER A 37 -23.68 -8.99 31.38
CA SER A 37 -23.99 -7.74 30.70
C SER A 37 -23.10 -7.59 29.47
N VAL A 38 -23.67 -7.75 28.29
CA VAL A 38 -22.95 -7.82 27.01
C VAL A 38 -23.63 -6.96 25.95
N THR A 39 -22.84 -6.37 25.06
CA THR A 39 -23.36 -5.73 23.84
C THR A 39 -23.07 -6.66 22.67
N VAL A 40 -24.07 -6.88 21.82
CA VAL A 40 -23.98 -7.79 20.67
C VAL A 40 -24.41 -7.02 19.43
N GLU A 41 -23.58 -7.06 18.39
CA GLU A 41 -23.93 -6.50 17.09
C GLU A 41 -24.81 -7.47 16.29
N THR A 42 -25.58 -6.96 15.33
CA THR A 42 -26.50 -7.79 14.53
C THR A 42 -25.80 -8.90 13.74
N ASP A 43 -24.52 -8.76 13.39
CA ASP A 43 -23.72 -9.76 12.69
C ASP A 43 -22.89 -10.66 13.63
N ASP A 44 -22.85 -10.35 14.92
CA ASP A 44 -22.02 -11.04 15.91
C ASP A 44 -22.68 -12.30 16.49
N THR A 45 -21.83 -13.17 17.06
CA THR A 45 -22.26 -14.32 17.86
C THR A 45 -21.32 -14.49 19.04
N ILE A 46 -21.86 -14.48 20.26
CA ILE A 46 -21.08 -14.59 21.50
C ILE A 46 -21.61 -15.70 22.39
N THR A 47 -20.87 -16.04 23.45
CA THR A 47 -21.30 -17.02 24.46
C THR A 47 -21.33 -16.42 25.86
N VAL A 48 -22.34 -16.81 26.65
CA VAL A 48 -22.46 -16.52 28.08
C VAL A 48 -22.64 -17.82 28.84
N GLN A 49 -21.96 -17.99 29.97
CA GLN A 49 -21.98 -19.22 30.75
C GLN A 49 -22.45 -19.00 32.19
N TYR A 50 -23.28 -19.92 32.66
CA TYR A 50 -23.70 -20.02 34.06
C TYR A 50 -23.36 -21.39 34.61
N GLU A 51 -22.91 -21.44 35.85
CA GLU A 51 -22.92 -22.64 36.66
C GLU A 51 -24.25 -22.73 37.41
N VAL A 52 -25.05 -23.75 37.09
CA VAL A 52 -26.34 -24.03 37.72
C VAL A 52 -26.14 -25.10 38.77
N THR A 53 -26.43 -24.79 40.04
CA THR A 53 -26.18 -25.71 41.17
C THR A 53 -27.47 -25.97 41.93
N ASN A 54 -27.77 -27.24 42.18
CA ASN A 54 -28.91 -27.63 43.01
C ASN A 54 -28.58 -27.44 44.51
N GLN A 55 -29.36 -26.60 45.20
CA GLN A 55 -29.23 -26.33 46.64
C GLN A 55 -30.20 -27.17 47.49
N SER A 56 -31.13 -27.89 46.86
CA SER A 56 -32.10 -28.76 47.51
C SER A 56 -31.53 -30.16 47.74
N THR A 57 -31.90 -30.76 48.87
CA THR A 57 -31.55 -32.15 49.19
C THR A 57 -32.23 -33.17 48.28
N ARG A 58 -33.22 -32.74 47.47
CA ARG A 58 -33.87 -33.57 46.45
C ARG A 58 -33.17 -33.43 45.11
N THR A 59 -33.09 -34.53 44.36
CA THR A 59 -32.64 -34.53 42.97
C THR A 59 -33.70 -33.90 42.08
N HIS A 60 -33.29 -32.98 41.20
CA HIS A 60 -34.17 -32.27 40.28
C HIS A 60 -33.76 -32.53 38.82
N THR A 61 -34.73 -32.64 37.92
CA THR A 61 -34.47 -32.75 36.47
C THR A 61 -34.85 -31.44 35.80
N LEU A 62 -33.83 -30.65 35.54
CA LEU A 62 -33.95 -29.27 35.16
C LEU A 62 -33.92 -29.10 33.65
N ARG A 63 -34.69 -28.14 33.16
CA ARG A 63 -34.70 -27.72 31.75
C ARG A 63 -34.78 -26.20 31.65
N MET A 64 -33.97 -25.62 30.77
CA MET A 64 -34.02 -24.20 30.47
C MET A 64 -35.28 -23.87 29.66
N VAL A 65 -35.93 -22.76 30.00
CA VAL A 65 -36.98 -22.16 29.18
C VAL A 65 -36.32 -21.47 27.97
N PRO A 66 -36.73 -21.79 26.73
CA PRO A 66 -36.17 -21.15 25.54
C PRO A 66 -36.27 -19.61 25.60
N ILE A 67 -35.20 -18.93 25.22
CA ILE A 67 -35.17 -17.48 25.05
C ILE A 67 -35.06 -17.21 23.53
N PRO A 68 -35.97 -16.44 22.92
CA PRO A 68 -35.86 -16.09 21.51
C PRO A 68 -34.49 -15.52 21.15
N GLY A 69 -33.88 -16.03 20.08
CA GLY A 69 -32.55 -15.59 19.62
C GLY A 69 -31.33 -16.12 20.41
N ILE A 70 -31.54 -16.91 21.47
CA ILE A 70 -30.47 -17.50 22.27
C ILE A 70 -30.58 -19.03 22.25
N GLN A 71 -29.48 -19.70 21.93
CA GLN A 71 -29.39 -21.15 21.83
C GLN A 71 -28.60 -21.74 23.00
N GLN A 72 -29.13 -22.74 23.67
CA GLN A 72 -28.35 -23.54 24.63
C GLN A 72 -27.36 -24.43 23.88
N VAL A 73 -26.09 -24.39 24.27
CA VAL A 73 -25.06 -25.32 23.77
C VAL A 73 -25.15 -26.62 24.55
N MET A 74 -25.30 -27.75 23.84
CA MET A 74 -25.57 -29.08 24.43
C MET A 74 -24.45 -30.09 24.14
N THR A 75 -23.28 -29.63 23.69
CA THR A 75 -22.11 -30.48 23.48
C THR A 75 -21.53 -30.96 24.82
N ALA A 76 -20.74 -32.04 24.79
CA ALA A 76 -20.09 -32.59 25.98
C ALA A 76 -19.42 -31.50 26.85
N GLY A 77 -19.65 -31.57 28.16
CA GLY A 77 -19.20 -30.56 29.13
C GLY A 77 -20.20 -29.44 29.43
N ASN A 78 -21.31 -29.35 28.69
CA ASN A 78 -22.40 -28.40 28.95
C ASN A 78 -23.66 -29.13 29.43
N CYS A 79 -24.60 -28.37 29.98
CA CYS A 79 -25.90 -28.91 30.34
C CYS A 79 -26.62 -29.45 29.10
N PRO A 80 -27.03 -30.73 29.11
CA PRO A 80 -27.95 -31.24 28.11
C PRO A 80 -29.33 -30.59 28.25
N THR A 81 -30.22 -30.82 27.28
CA THR A 81 -31.59 -30.27 27.29
C THR A 81 -32.33 -30.53 28.59
N ASN A 82 -32.22 -31.75 29.12
CA ASN A 82 -32.69 -32.12 30.45
C ASN A 82 -31.47 -32.53 31.27
N PHE A 83 -31.16 -31.79 32.33
CA PHE A 83 -30.00 -32.07 33.17
C PHE A 83 -30.45 -32.35 34.60
N THR A 84 -30.04 -33.51 35.11
CA THR A 84 -30.41 -33.97 36.46
C THR A 84 -29.29 -33.63 37.43
N LEU A 85 -29.60 -32.88 38.48
CA LEU A 85 -28.65 -32.48 39.50
C LEU A 85 -29.08 -33.06 40.85
N ALA A 86 -28.25 -33.92 41.43
CA ALA A 86 -28.38 -34.30 42.85
C ALA A 86 -28.02 -33.12 43.76
N TYR A 87 -28.19 -33.29 45.08
CA TYR A 87 -27.82 -32.27 46.05
C TYR A 87 -26.37 -31.78 45.83
N HIS A 88 -26.21 -30.46 45.68
CA HIS A 88 -24.95 -29.76 45.40
C HIS A 88 -24.25 -30.12 44.08
N GLN A 89 -24.84 -30.93 43.21
CA GLN A 89 -24.30 -31.09 41.86
C GLN A 89 -24.54 -29.83 41.03
N SER A 90 -23.58 -29.54 40.16
CA SER A 90 -23.62 -28.39 39.26
C SER A 90 -23.45 -28.79 37.81
N CYS A 91 -23.83 -27.87 36.93
CA CYS A 91 -23.72 -28.02 35.50
C CYS A 91 -23.48 -26.67 34.81
N ILE A 92 -22.65 -26.66 33.75
CA ILE A 92 -22.36 -25.45 32.97
C ILE A 92 -23.41 -25.25 31.88
N LEU A 93 -24.27 -24.27 32.07
CA LEU A 93 -25.24 -23.81 31.09
C LEU A 93 -24.59 -22.76 30.20
N THR A 94 -24.20 -23.15 28.99
CA THR A 94 -23.66 -22.23 27.98
C THR A 94 -24.76 -21.77 27.03
N LEU A 95 -24.89 -20.45 26.91
CA LEU A 95 -25.83 -19.76 26.04
C LEU A 95 -25.05 -19.17 24.85
N ARG A 96 -25.38 -19.58 23.63
CA ARG A 96 -24.91 -18.98 22.39
C ARG A 96 -25.91 -17.93 21.94
N ILE A 97 -25.49 -16.66 21.97
CA ILE A 97 -26.30 -15.51 21.61
C ILE A 97 -25.97 -15.15 20.17
N ILE A 98 -26.97 -15.14 19.28
CA ILE A 98 -26.80 -14.88 17.86
C ILE A 98 -27.48 -13.53 17.56
N GLY A 99 -26.70 -12.49 17.29
CA GLY A 99 -27.20 -11.11 17.15
C GLY A 99 -28.36 -10.98 16.16
N ARG A 100 -28.20 -11.51 14.95
CA ARG A 100 -29.23 -11.55 13.89
C ARG A 100 -30.52 -12.28 14.24
N SER A 101 -30.52 -13.07 15.31
CA SER A 101 -31.70 -13.83 15.77
C SER A 101 -32.40 -13.17 16.95
N LEU A 102 -31.83 -12.10 17.51
CA LEU A 102 -32.47 -11.28 18.54
C LEU A 102 -33.44 -10.28 17.89
N SER A 103 -34.58 -10.03 18.54
CA SER A 103 -35.58 -9.03 18.11
C SER A 103 -35.38 -7.66 18.76
N GLY A 104 -34.38 -7.50 19.61
CA GLY A 104 -34.11 -6.32 20.43
C GLY A 104 -33.24 -6.67 21.64
N ASP A 105 -33.12 -5.71 22.56
CA ASP A 105 -32.45 -5.94 23.86
C ASP A 105 -33.11 -7.12 24.61
N THR A 106 -32.29 -7.92 25.27
CA THR A 106 -32.77 -9.04 26.10
C THR A 106 -32.38 -8.83 27.53
N PHE A 107 -33.37 -8.70 28.42
CA PHE A 107 -33.17 -8.54 29.85
C PHE A 107 -33.89 -9.65 30.62
N GLY A 108 -33.14 -10.34 31.49
CA GLY A 108 -33.65 -11.42 32.34
C GLY A 108 -33.22 -12.82 31.90
N GLY A 109 -33.49 -13.82 32.75
CA GLY A 109 -33.04 -15.20 32.55
C GLY A 109 -31.51 -15.40 32.72
N PRO A 110 -30.99 -16.61 32.40
CA PRO A 110 -31.73 -17.80 31.97
C PRO A 110 -32.67 -18.33 33.06
N LYS A 111 -33.87 -18.74 32.67
CA LYS A 111 -34.85 -19.37 33.57
C LYS A 111 -34.78 -20.88 33.39
N VAL A 112 -34.60 -21.61 34.50
CA VAL A 112 -34.56 -23.07 34.51
C VAL A 112 -35.67 -23.56 35.43
N CYS A 113 -36.40 -24.58 34.98
CA CYS A 113 -37.57 -25.14 35.65
C CYS A 113 -37.39 -26.65 35.88
N ASP A 114 -37.89 -27.17 37.00
CA ASP A 114 -37.97 -28.62 37.22
C ASP A 114 -39.07 -29.20 36.32
N LYS A 115 -38.72 -30.12 35.42
CA LYS A 115 -39.65 -30.75 34.46
C LYS A 115 -40.57 -29.77 33.71
N LEU A 116 -40.09 -28.54 33.45
CA LEU A 116 -40.86 -27.43 32.87
C LEU A 116 -42.10 -26.97 33.68
N ASN A 117 -42.18 -27.30 34.97
CA ASN A 117 -43.21 -26.81 35.86
C ASN A 117 -43.06 -25.27 36.07
N PRO A 118 -44.02 -24.44 35.62
CA PRO A 118 -43.91 -22.97 35.71
C PRO A 118 -43.83 -22.43 37.14
N LEU A 119 -44.32 -23.19 38.12
CA LEU A 119 -44.29 -22.85 39.55
C LEU A 119 -42.95 -23.18 40.22
N GLU A 120 -42.12 -24.00 39.57
CA GLU A 120 -40.82 -24.45 40.09
C GLU A 120 -39.72 -24.00 39.13
N CYS A 121 -39.66 -22.70 38.88
CA CYS A 121 -38.65 -22.10 38.04
C CYS A 121 -37.87 -21.02 38.78
N TYR A 122 -36.56 -21.04 38.61
CA TYR A 122 -35.67 -20.01 39.16
C TYR A 122 -34.83 -19.40 38.04
N GLN A 123 -34.38 -18.18 38.27
CA GLN A 123 -33.49 -17.41 37.41
C GLN A 123 -32.35 -16.81 38.26
N PRO A 124 -31.27 -16.29 37.67
CA PRO A 124 -30.22 -15.61 38.42
C PRO A 124 -30.76 -14.47 39.28
N LYS A 125 -30.05 -14.18 40.38
CA LYS A 125 -30.28 -12.96 41.18
C LYS A 125 -30.02 -11.71 40.34
N ALA A 126 -30.57 -10.57 40.77
CA ALA A 126 -30.59 -9.32 40.01
C ALA A 126 -29.22 -8.88 39.44
N GLU A 127 -28.12 -9.09 40.17
CA GLU A 127 -26.77 -8.75 39.74
C GLU A 127 -26.15 -9.70 38.70
N HIS A 128 -26.73 -10.89 38.53
CA HIS A 128 -26.25 -11.93 37.61
C HIS A 128 -27.22 -12.20 36.45
N VAL A 129 -28.29 -11.41 36.31
CA VAL A 129 -29.24 -11.61 35.19
C VAL A 129 -28.53 -11.39 33.86
N LEU A 130 -29.01 -12.10 32.84
CA LEU A 130 -28.58 -11.86 31.47
C LEU A 130 -29.12 -10.50 31.00
N ASN A 131 -28.22 -9.64 30.56
CA ASN A 131 -28.50 -8.31 30.06
C ASN A 131 -27.77 -8.10 28.74
N ILE A 132 -28.47 -8.29 27.63
CA ILE A 132 -27.94 -8.17 26.28
C ILE A 132 -28.47 -6.88 25.68
N LYS A 133 -27.56 -6.00 25.29
CA LYS A 133 -27.85 -4.84 24.46
C LYS A 133 -27.59 -5.18 23.00
N LEU A 134 -28.61 -5.15 22.16
CA LEU A 134 -28.47 -5.37 20.73
C LEU A 134 -28.20 -4.02 20.04
N VAL A 135 -27.12 -3.94 19.28
CA VAL A 135 -26.78 -2.75 18.48
C VAL A 135 -26.67 -3.13 17.02
N ALA A 136 -26.93 -2.17 16.13
CA ALA A 136 -26.73 -2.37 14.70
C ALA A 136 -25.23 -2.53 14.40
N ALA A 137 -24.90 -3.44 13.48
CA ALA A 137 -23.56 -3.49 12.90
C ALA A 137 -23.24 -2.16 12.18
N PRO A 138 -21.97 -1.73 12.16
CA PRO A 138 -21.59 -0.53 11.42
C PRO A 138 -21.87 -0.72 9.92
N GLY A 139 -22.32 0.35 9.25
CA GLY A 139 -22.49 0.33 7.79
C GLY A 139 -21.14 0.21 7.08
N ASP A 140 -21.16 -0.28 5.84
CA ASP A 140 -19.96 -0.36 5.00
C ASP A 140 -19.44 1.03 4.63
N THR A 141 -18.12 1.17 4.56
CA THR A 141 -17.47 2.41 4.11
C THR A 141 -16.30 2.16 3.16
N THR A 142 -15.75 3.22 2.59
CA THR A 142 -14.73 3.14 1.56
C THR A 142 -13.44 3.83 1.98
N LEU A 143 -12.33 3.11 1.87
CA LEU A 143 -10.97 3.62 1.97
C LEU A 143 -10.43 3.96 0.58
N SER A 144 -9.65 5.04 0.51
CA SER A 144 -8.78 5.38 -0.62
C SER A 144 -7.33 5.51 -0.18
N SER A 145 -6.41 5.32 -1.13
CA SER A 145 -4.96 5.51 -0.94
C SER A 145 -4.49 6.66 -1.81
N SER A 146 -3.58 7.50 -1.30
CA SER A 146 -3.00 8.62 -2.06
C SER A 146 -2.13 8.18 -3.24
N VAL A 147 -1.67 6.94 -3.25
CA VAL A 147 -0.83 6.35 -4.30
C VAL A 147 -1.27 4.92 -4.59
N SER A 148 -1.07 4.47 -5.84
CA SER A 148 -1.15 3.05 -6.23
C SER A 148 0.23 2.36 -6.15
N THR A 149 1.30 3.13 -6.33
CA THR A 149 2.69 2.68 -6.24
C THR A 149 3.54 3.74 -5.55
N LEU A 150 4.46 3.31 -4.68
CA LEU A 150 5.41 4.16 -4.00
C LEU A 150 6.83 3.63 -4.20
N ALA A 151 7.67 4.37 -4.91
CA ALA A 151 9.09 4.09 -5.02
C ALA A 151 9.89 4.91 -4.00
N LEU A 152 10.78 4.24 -3.27
CA LEU A 152 11.71 4.82 -2.29
C LEU A 152 13.14 4.50 -2.72
N ARG A 153 14.11 5.32 -2.30
CA ARG A 153 15.54 5.05 -2.47
C ARG A 153 16.09 4.32 -1.25
N THR A 154 16.98 3.36 -1.41
CA THR A 154 17.77 2.79 -0.30
C THR A 154 18.50 3.89 0.48
N ASN A 155 18.47 3.83 1.81
CA ASN A 155 18.97 4.88 2.71
C ASN A 155 18.44 6.30 2.38
N GLY A 156 17.30 6.38 1.70
CA GLY A 156 16.67 7.63 1.28
C GLY A 156 15.74 8.23 2.32
N ARG A 157 15.05 9.29 1.90
CA ARG A 157 14.03 9.97 2.71
C ARG A 157 12.83 9.08 2.95
N SER A 158 12.23 9.21 4.14
CA SER A 158 10.95 8.58 4.44
C SER A 158 9.86 9.15 3.54
N ARG A 159 8.94 8.28 3.10
CA ARG A 159 7.79 8.64 2.25
C ARG A 159 6.48 8.23 2.90
N ILE A 160 5.39 8.89 2.51
CA ILE A 160 4.09 8.82 3.17
C ILE A 160 3.01 8.33 2.20
N ILE A 161 2.29 7.29 2.60
CA ILE A 161 1.02 6.88 2.00
C ILE A 161 -0.10 7.41 2.89
N THR A 162 -1.04 8.17 2.31
CA THR A 162 -2.22 8.63 3.05
C THR A 162 -3.40 7.72 2.75
N ILE A 163 -3.93 7.08 3.77
CA ILE A 163 -5.18 6.33 3.70
C ILE A 163 -6.31 7.23 4.20
N THR A 164 -7.36 7.39 3.40
CA THR A 164 -8.50 8.25 3.74
C THR A 164 -9.78 7.44 3.76
N ASN A 165 -10.59 7.59 4.81
CA ASN A 165 -11.98 7.15 4.77
C ASN A 165 -12.79 8.16 3.95
N THR A 166 -13.20 7.77 2.75
CA THR A 166 -13.98 8.60 1.81
C THR A 166 -15.48 8.31 1.86
N GLY A 167 -15.92 7.33 2.65
CA GLY A 167 -17.34 7.06 2.84
C GLY A 167 -17.97 7.88 3.96
N THR A 168 -19.22 7.57 4.27
CA THR A 168 -20.06 8.30 5.25
C THR A 168 -20.11 7.62 6.61
N GLU A 169 -19.69 6.36 6.71
CA GLU A 169 -19.62 5.61 7.97
C GLU A 169 -18.18 5.60 8.51
N THR A 170 -18.05 5.47 9.82
CA THR A 170 -16.75 5.31 10.50
C THR A 170 -16.10 3.98 10.08
N ALA A 171 -14.83 4.02 9.68
CA ALA A 171 -14.04 2.84 9.36
C ALA A 171 -13.39 2.28 10.63
N PHE A 172 -13.76 1.08 11.04
CA PHE A 172 -13.24 0.46 12.26
C PHE A 172 -12.07 -0.48 11.99
N ASN A 173 -11.09 -0.48 12.90
CA ASN A 173 -9.97 -1.42 12.93
C ASN A 173 -9.22 -1.51 11.58
N VAL A 174 -8.90 -0.35 11.01
CA VAL A 174 -8.11 -0.22 9.78
C VAL A 174 -6.68 -0.64 10.06
N VAL A 175 -6.32 -1.83 9.58
CA VAL A 175 -5.00 -2.44 9.71
C VAL A 175 -4.40 -2.69 8.34
N TYR A 176 -3.09 -2.98 8.29
CA TYR A 176 -2.42 -3.37 7.07
C TYR A 176 -1.68 -4.69 7.21
N ARG A 177 -1.55 -5.41 6.09
CA ARG A 177 -0.70 -6.60 5.95
C ARG A 177 0.29 -6.37 4.83
N ILE A 178 1.53 -6.79 5.06
CA ILE A 178 2.64 -6.59 4.12
C ILE A 178 3.04 -7.95 3.54
N SER A 179 3.18 -8.03 2.21
CA SER A 179 3.69 -9.23 1.54
C SER A 179 4.36 -8.88 0.20
N PRO A 180 5.59 -9.36 -0.07
CA PRO A 180 6.53 -10.00 0.88
C PRO A 180 6.96 -9.04 2.00
N ALA A 181 7.66 -9.56 3.02
CA ALA A 181 8.15 -8.74 4.13
C ALA A 181 9.04 -7.58 3.67
N LEU A 182 9.05 -6.48 4.42
CA LEU A 182 9.95 -5.36 4.14
C LEU A 182 11.42 -5.80 4.21
N PRO A 183 12.31 -5.29 3.33
CA PRO A 183 13.74 -5.54 3.41
C PRO A 183 14.34 -5.09 4.74
N ALA A 184 15.44 -5.73 5.14
CA ALA A 184 16.14 -5.42 6.38
C ALA A 184 16.45 -3.90 6.50
N GLY A 185 16.23 -3.36 7.70
CA GLY A 185 16.43 -1.94 8.01
C GLY A 185 15.29 -1.01 7.55
N THR A 186 14.32 -1.50 6.75
CA THR A 186 13.14 -0.70 6.38
C THR A 186 12.10 -0.75 7.50
N THR A 187 11.55 0.41 7.85
CA THR A 187 10.52 0.54 8.91
C THR A 187 9.25 1.18 8.38
N ILE A 188 8.12 0.87 9.03
CA ILE A 188 6.79 1.40 8.72
C ILE A 188 6.10 1.83 10.02
N PHE A 189 5.45 2.99 10.01
CA PHE A 189 4.76 3.56 11.16
C PHE A 189 3.53 4.38 10.70
N PRO A 190 2.41 4.40 11.45
CA PRO A 190 2.11 3.64 12.67
C PRO A 190 1.91 2.14 12.36
N ALA A 191 1.84 1.28 13.38
CA ALA A 191 1.61 -0.16 13.21
C ALA A 191 0.18 -0.50 12.72
N THR A 192 -0.78 0.40 12.94
CA THR A 192 -2.17 0.31 12.52
C THR A 192 -2.73 1.72 12.31
N CYS A 193 -3.73 1.85 11.46
CA CYS A 193 -4.47 3.10 11.27
C CYS A 193 -5.64 3.26 12.25
N GLY A 194 -6.02 2.18 12.98
CA GLY A 194 -7.06 2.24 13.99
C GLY A 194 -8.44 2.58 13.42
N THR A 195 -9.17 3.47 14.09
CA THR A 195 -10.50 3.92 13.65
C THR A 195 -10.37 5.23 12.88
N LEU A 196 -11.02 5.33 11.71
CA LEU A 196 -11.07 6.55 10.90
C LEU A 196 -12.51 7.01 10.72
N GLU A 197 -12.85 8.16 11.31
CA GLU A 197 -14.13 8.84 11.06
C GLU A 197 -14.31 9.21 9.58
N PRO A 198 -15.53 9.54 9.11
CA PRO A 198 -15.74 10.06 7.76
C PRO A 198 -14.81 11.24 7.44
N GLY A 199 -14.06 11.16 6.34
CA GLY A 199 -13.01 12.12 5.97
C GLY A 199 -11.70 12.01 6.75
N GLY A 200 -11.65 11.13 7.76
CA GLY A 200 -10.48 10.85 8.58
C GLY A 200 -9.33 10.24 7.77
N ARG A 201 -8.10 10.51 8.20
CA ARG A 201 -6.88 10.14 7.48
C ARG A 201 -5.86 9.45 8.39
N CYS A 202 -5.17 8.47 7.82
CA CYS A 202 -4.02 7.82 8.41
C CYS A 202 -2.79 8.05 7.52
N PHE A 203 -1.70 8.53 8.12
CA PHE A 203 -0.44 8.77 7.42
C PHE A 203 0.54 7.64 7.71
N ILE A 204 0.66 6.71 6.76
CA ILE A 204 1.60 5.59 6.83
C ILE A 204 2.96 6.07 6.31
N ARG A 205 3.93 6.24 7.21
CA ARG A 205 5.31 6.62 6.90
C ARG A 205 6.18 5.37 6.76
N ILE A 206 6.89 5.27 5.64
CA ILE A 206 7.85 4.21 5.36
C ILE A 206 9.24 4.85 5.30
N THR A 207 10.19 4.30 6.06
CA THR A 207 11.60 4.73 6.05
C THR A 207 12.45 3.62 5.47
N PRO A 208 13.08 3.81 4.30
CA PRO A 208 13.83 2.76 3.61
C PRO A 208 15.18 2.48 4.30
N GLY A 209 15.52 1.20 4.43
CA GLY A 209 16.85 0.76 4.85
C GLY A 209 17.86 0.70 3.69
N ALA A 210 18.99 0.03 3.93
CA ALA A 210 20.05 -0.12 2.92
C ALA A 210 19.74 -1.19 1.85
N THR A 211 18.81 -2.10 2.13
CA THR A 211 18.51 -3.24 1.25
C THR A 211 17.38 -2.92 0.29
N PRO A 212 17.57 -3.08 -1.04
CA PRO A 212 16.49 -2.88 -2.02
C PRO A 212 15.42 -3.99 -1.93
N SER A 213 14.23 -3.74 -2.47
CA SER A 213 13.12 -4.72 -2.48
C SER A 213 13.36 -5.90 -3.42
N ALA A 214 14.29 -5.76 -4.37
CA ALA A 214 14.75 -6.82 -5.25
C ALA A 214 16.24 -6.61 -5.57
N THR A 215 16.96 -7.69 -5.85
CA THR A 215 18.35 -7.64 -6.31
C THR A 215 18.46 -6.80 -7.59
N PRO A 216 19.42 -5.86 -7.68
CA PRO A 216 19.71 -5.15 -8.93
C PRO A 216 19.88 -6.12 -10.11
N GLY A 217 19.34 -5.77 -11.27
CA GLY A 217 19.33 -6.64 -12.45
C GLY A 217 18.18 -7.67 -12.51
N ASN A 218 17.39 -7.86 -11.45
CA ASN A 218 16.22 -8.74 -11.53
C ASN A 218 15.13 -8.09 -12.40
N VAL A 219 14.93 -8.63 -13.62
CA VAL A 219 13.94 -8.14 -14.60
C VAL A 219 12.48 -8.46 -14.25
N ASN A 220 12.24 -9.31 -13.26
CA ASN A 220 10.91 -9.66 -12.75
C ASN A 220 10.86 -9.45 -11.22
N PRO A 221 11.02 -8.21 -10.73
CA PRO A 221 10.96 -7.95 -9.30
C PRO A 221 9.51 -8.10 -8.80
N THR A 222 9.32 -8.79 -7.68
CA THR A 222 8.01 -8.86 -7.00
C THR A 222 7.81 -7.61 -6.13
N PRO A 223 6.84 -6.73 -6.43
CA PRO A 223 6.61 -5.54 -5.60
C PRO A 223 6.09 -5.92 -4.22
N ILE A 224 6.44 -5.13 -3.21
CA ILE A 224 5.89 -5.29 -1.85
C ILE A 224 4.47 -4.74 -1.85
N THR A 225 3.49 -5.56 -1.54
CA THR A 225 2.09 -5.13 -1.45
C THR A 225 1.72 -4.81 0.00
N LEU A 226 1.18 -3.61 0.21
CA LEU A 226 0.56 -3.21 1.47
C LEU A 226 -0.96 -3.36 1.29
N ALA A 227 -1.57 -4.37 1.88
CA ALA A 227 -3.02 -4.57 1.85
C ALA A 227 -3.65 -3.93 3.09
N ILE A 228 -4.33 -2.79 2.92
CA ILE A 228 -5.00 -2.05 4.00
C ILE A 228 -6.50 -2.35 3.96
N THR A 229 -7.06 -2.75 5.11
CA THR A 229 -8.48 -3.04 5.26
C THR A 229 -8.94 -2.74 6.68
N GLY A 230 -10.16 -2.23 6.83
CA GLY A 230 -10.89 -2.21 8.09
C GLY A 230 -11.88 -3.37 8.19
N ARG A 231 -12.60 -3.43 9.31
CA ARG A 231 -13.65 -4.42 9.58
C ARG A 231 -14.84 -4.28 8.61
N ASN A 232 -15.21 -3.05 8.29
CA ASN A 232 -16.37 -2.66 7.48
C ASN A 232 -15.96 -1.86 6.24
N THR A 233 -14.82 -2.19 5.62
CA THR A 233 -14.30 -1.43 4.47
C THR A 233 -13.91 -2.33 3.31
N ASN A 234 -13.78 -1.73 2.12
CA ASN A 234 -12.99 -2.30 1.02
C ASN A 234 -11.50 -2.46 1.42
N THR A 235 -10.76 -3.22 0.61
CA THR A 235 -9.29 -3.33 0.72
C THR A 235 -8.59 -2.50 -0.34
N VAL A 236 -7.66 -1.63 0.04
CA VAL A 236 -6.75 -0.93 -0.88
C VAL A 236 -5.36 -1.56 -0.86
N ARG A 237 -4.67 -1.58 -2.02
CA ARG A 237 -3.45 -2.36 -2.24
C ARG A 237 -2.31 -1.55 -2.91
N PRO A 238 -1.82 -0.45 -2.31
CA PRO A 238 -0.62 0.21 -2.83
C PRO A 238 0.58 -0.73 -2.84
N THR A 239 1.43 -0.60 -3.85
CA THR A 239 2.71 -1.32 -3.94
C THR A 239 3.87 -0.43 -3.51
N ILE A 240 4.90 -1.03 -2.93
CA ILE A 240 6.11 -0.38 -2.43
C ILE A 240 7.30 -1.00 -3.15
N ASN A 241 8.19 -0.15 -3.69
CA ASN A 241 9.43 -0.56 -4.31
C ASN A 241 10.58 0.22 -3.67
N ILE A 242 11.60 -0.47 -3.18
CA ILE A 242 12.79 0.15 -2.58
C ILE A 242 13.94 -0.05 -3.57
N LEU A 243 14.34 1.04 -4.20
CA LEU A 243 15.17 1.07 -5.38
C LEU A 243 16.59 1.53 -5.02
N THR A 244 17.55 0.94 -5.71
CA THR A 244 18.95 1.39 -5.81
C THR A 244 19.36 1.41 -7.28
N TYR A 245 20.59 1.80 -7.58
CA TYR A 245 21.09 1.71 -8.95
C TYR A 245 21.07 0.26 -9.46
N GLY A 246 20.63 0.09 -10.70
CA GLY A 246 20.43 -1.21 -11.34
C GLY A 246 19.15 -1.94 -10.92
N SER A 247 18.37 -1.45 -9.95
CA SER A 247 17.02 -1.97 -9.72
C SER A 247 16.18 -1.84 -11.00
N VAL A 248 15.31 -2.82 -11.27
CA VAL A 248 14.37 -2.74 -12.38
C VAL A 248 13.08 -2.09 -11.90
N TYR A 249 12.68 -1.01 -12.57
CA TYR A 249 11.46 -0.27 -12.28
C TYR A 249 10.90 0.33 -13.56
N GLN A 250 9.57 0.26 -13.74
CA GLN A 250 8.87 0.80 -14.92
C GLN A 250 9.55 0.42 -16.26
N SER A 251 9.81 -0.88 -16.42
CA SER A 251 10.37 -1.47 -17.63
C SER A 251 11.79 -0.99 -17.99
N GLY A 252 12.59 -0.59 -17.00
CA GLY A 252 14.01 -0.28 -17.21
C GLY A 252 14.89 -0.39 -15.96
N TYR A 253 16.21 -0.35 -16.16
CA TYR A 253 17.24 -0.33 -15.11
C TYR A 253 17.46 1.11 -14.60
N VAL A 254 17.27 1.32 -13.30
CA VAL A 254 17.48 2.63 -12.65
C VAL A 254 18.96 3.02 -12.72
N PHE A 255 19.28 4.09 -13.42
CA PHE A 255 20.65 4.65 -13.48
C PHE A 255 20.75 6.06 -12.90
N ALA A 256 19.62 6.73 -12.67
CA ALA A 256 19.58 8.00 -11.98
C ALA A 256 18.43 8.02 -10.96
N ILE A 257 18.67 8.56 -9.78
CA ILE A 257 17.69 8.69 -8.69
C ILE A 257 17.63 10.14 -8.22
N ASN A 258 16.41 10.68 -8.14
CA ASN A 258 16.11 11.95 -7.51
C ASN A 258 15.22 11.74 -6.27
N ASP A 259 15.84 11.79 -5.09
CA ASP A 259 15.14 11.65 -3.81
C ASP A 259 14.70 13.00 -3.20
N ASN A 260 14.75 14.08 -3.98
CA ASN A 260 14.26 15.41 -3.57
C ASN A 260 12.81 15.67 -3.96
N THR A 261 12.12 14.72 -4.59
CA THR A 261 10.68 14.83 -4.87
C THR A 261 9.85 14.93 -3.59
N VAL A 262 8.61 15.39 -3.71
CA VAL A 262 7.66 15.45 -2.58
C VAL A 262 7.52 14.07 -1.91
N ASN A 263 7.51 14.05 -0.59
CA ASN A 263 7.53 12.81 0.19
C ASN A 263 6.17 12.07 0.23
N THR A 264 5.12 12.66 -0.34
CA THR A 264 3.80 12.04 -0.54
C THR A 264 3.67 11.29 -1.86
N GLY A 265 4.73 11.26 -2.68
CA GLY A 265 4.81 10.52 -3.93
C GLY A 265 6.10 9.70 -4.03
N SER A 266 6.36 9.14 -5.20
CA SER A 266 7.56 8.34 -5.50
C SER A 266 8.83 9.19 -5.66
N ILE A 267 10.01 8.57 -5.52
CA ILE A 267 11.26 9.14 -6.02
C ILE A 267 11.13 9.47 -7.51
N GLY A 268 11.86 10.49 -7.96
CA GLY A 268 12.12 10.70 -9.38
C GLY A 268 13.38 9.95 -9.81
N GLY A 269 13.74 10.07 -11.08
CA GLY A 269 14.94 9.44 -11.62
C GLY A 269 14.80 9.10 -13.08
N LYS A 270 15.69 8.24 -13.57
CA LYS A 270 15.70 7.76 -14.95
C LYS A 270 16.04 6.28 -15.01
N VAL A 271 15.47 5.61 -16.00
CA VAL A 271 15.71 4.20 -16.29
C VAL A 271 16.18 4.00 -17.72
N ALA A 272 17.07 3.05 -17.95
CA ALA A 272 17.47 2.57 -19.26
C ALA A 272 16.67 1.32 -19.63
N ALA A 273 16.24 1.20 -20.89
CA ALA A 273 15.40 0.07 -21.34
C ALA A 273 16.04 -1.29 -21.02
N LEU A 274 15.22 -2.33 -20.84
CA LEU A 274 15.73 -3.67 -20.47
C LEU A 274 16.56 -4.35 -21.57
N SER A 275 16.32 -4.00 -22.83
CA SER A 275 17.08 -4.47 -24.01
C SER A 275 17.47 -3.31 -24.92
N ASN A 276 18.48 -3.56 -25.77
CA ASN A 276 18.81 -2.65 -26.87
C ASN A 276 17.61 -2.55 -27.82
N GLN A 277 17.40 -1.37 -28.39
CA GLN A 277 16.46 -1.17 -29.51
C GLN A 277 17.13 -1.42 -30.86
N ALA A 278 18.47 -1.33 -30.90
CA ALA A 278 19.34 -1.71 -32.01
C ALA A 278 20.71 -2.08 -31.45
N SER A 279 21.42 -3.03 -32.07
CA SER A 279 22.73 -3.51 -31.62
C SER A 279 23.78 -3.40 -32.72
N PHE A 280 24.94 -2.82 -32.37
CA PHE A 280 26.09 -2.71 -33.26
C PHE A 280 26.48 -4.08 -33.85
N GLY A 281 26.76 -4.11 -35.15
CA GLY A 281 27.13 -5.33 -35.88
C GLY A 281 25.98 -6.32 -36.16
N ILE A 282 24.75 -6.01 -35.77
CA ILE A 282 23.56 -6.85 -36.04
C ILE A 282 22.51 -6.03 -36.79
N ASP A 283 21.92 -5.07 -36.10
CA ASP A 283 20.82 -4.23 -36.57
C ASP A 283 21.00 -2.79 -36.08
N GLY A 284 22.25 -2.32 -36.05
CA GLY A 284 22.62 -0.96 -35.66
C GLY A 284 21.84 0.09 -36.44
N ARG A 285 21.80 1.31 -35.90
CA ARG A 285 21.07 2.42 -36.51
C ARG A 285 21.98 3.61 -36.75
N ILE A 286 21.71 4.29 -37.85
CA ILE A 286 22.30 5.57 -38.19
C ILE A 286 21.69 6.68 -37.32
N TRP A 287 22.44 7.76 -37.14
CA TRP A 287 22.01 8.87 -36.30
C TRP A 287 21.06 9.83 -37.04
N SER A 288 21.28 10.02 -38.35
CA SER A 288 20.51 10.91 -39.23
C SER A 288 20.18 10.19 -40.54
N SER A 289 18.91 10.25 -40.95
CA SER A 289 18.40 9.48 -42.10
C SER A 289 17.39 10.26 -42.94
N ASP A 290 17.36 10.00 -44.25
CA ASP A 290 16.31 10.47 -45.15
C ASP A 290 15.05 9.57 -45.14
N ASN A 291 14.04 9.92 -45.94
CA ASN A 291 12.78 9.18 -46.00
C ASN A 291 12.90 7.81 -46.74
N ALA A 292 14.05 7.50 -47.32
CA ALA A 292 14.35 6.21 -47.92
C ALA A 292 15.20 5.32 -46.98
N GLY A 293 15.57 5.81 -45.80
CA GLY A 293 16.41 5.09 -44.85
C GLY A 293 17.91 5.20 -45.13
N ASN A 294 18.32 6.07 -46.04
CA ASN A 294 19.74 6.30 -46.33
C ASN A 294 20.34 7.25 -45.28
N PRO A 295 21.65 7.15 -45.00
CA PRO A 295 22.33 8.11 -44.15
C PRO A 295 22.39 9.50 -44.78
N VAL A 296 22.16 10.50 -43.94
CA VAL A 296 22.40 11.92 -44.26
C VAL A 296 23.15 12.58 -43.09
N PHE A 297 23.64 13.80 -43.31
CA PHE A 297 24.50 14.52 -42.35
C PHE A 297 23.84 15.83 -41.90
N ASP A 298 22.56 15.74 -41.51
CA ASP A 298 21.75 16.93 -41.25
C ASP A 298 22.25 17.71 -40.01
N PRO A 299 22.44 19.04 -40.11
CA PRO A 299 22.81 19.91 -39.00
C PRO A 299 21.59 20.23 -38.13
N ILE A 300 21.32 19.41 -37.12
CA ILE A 300 20.19 19.64 -36.22
C ILE A 300 20.59 20.71 -35.18
N PRO A 301 19.92 21.87 -35.12
CA PRO A 301 20.33 23.00 -34.28
C PRO A 301 20.03 22.78 -32.79
N GLY A 302 20.83 23.41 -31.92
CA GLY A 302 20.54 23.54 -30.48
C GLY A 302 20.68 22.27 -29.63
N ILE A 303 21.35 21.23 -30.14
CA ILE A 303 21.52 19.94 -29.44
C ILE A 303 22.97 19.44 -29.39
N ASN A 304 23.94 20.29 -29.74
CA ASN A 304 25.36 19.91 -29.62
C ASN A 304 25.82 19.98 -28.16
N GLN A 305 27.00 19.45 -27.84
CA GLN A 305 27.49 19.40 -26.46
C GLN A 305 27.68 20.79 -25.82
N ASN A 306 27.84 21.84 -26.62
CA ASN A 306 27.98 23.23 -26.16
C ASN A 306 26.64 23.97 -26.04
N SER A 307 25.53 23.36 -26.45
CA SER A 307 24.21 23.99 -26.46
C SER A 307 23.69 24.14 -25.02
N ILE A 308 23.34 25.37 -24.64
CA ILE A 308 22.82 25.73 -23.32
C ILE A 308 21.47 26.43 -23.50
N ASN A 309 20.47 26.01 -22.72
CA ASN A 309 19.16 26.65 -22.66
C ASN A 309 19.09 27.60 -21.45
N PRO A 310 18.86 28.91 -21.63
CA PRO A 310 18.71 29.67 -22.90
C PRO A 310 20.07 30.13 -23.53
N PRO A 311 20.14 30.49 -24.83
CA PRO A 311 19.04 30.71 -25.78
C PRO A 311 18.64 29.49 -26.61
N GLU A 312 19.41 28.40 -26.58
CA GLU A 312 19.09 27.19 -27.33
C GLU A 312 17.88 26.47 -26.74
N ALA A 313 17.25 25.60 -27.53
CA ALA A 313 16.11 24.82 -27.06
C ALA A 313 16.49 23.85 -25.91
N CYS A 314 17.70 23.30 -25.96
CA CYS A 314 18.13 22.22 -25.07
C CYS A 314 19.51 22.49 -24.45
N ASN A 315 19.74 21.90 -23.28
CA ASN A 315 21.10 21.65 -22.78
C ASN A 315 21.61 20.37 -23.46
N GLY A 316 22.32 20.51 -24.57
CA GLY A 316 22.58 19.42 -25.51
C GLY A 316 23.39 18.26 -24.92
N ALA A 317 24.31 18.53 -24.00
CA ALA A 317 25.06 17.47 -23.31
C ALA A 317 24.24 16.78 -22.20
N LEU A 318 23.19 17.42 -21.67
CA LEU A 318 22.56 17.06 -20.39
C LEU A 318 21.10 16.58 -20.50
N ASN A 319 20.41 16.86 -21.61
CA ASN A 319 18.96 16.68 -21.73
C ASN A 319 18.57 15.88 -22.98
N GLY A 320 18.71 14.54 -22.91
CA GLY A 320 18.40 13.67 -24.03
C GLY A 320 16.94 13.68 -24.45
N ALA A 321 16.01 13.93 -23.52
CA ALA A 321 14.59 14.04 -23.82
C ALA A 321 14.31 15.25 -24.73
N CYS A 322 14.89 16.39 -24.39
CA CYS A 322 14.81 17.60 -25.20
C CYS A 322 15.47 17.39 -26.56
N ASN A 323 16.71 16.86 -26.59
CA ASN A 323 17.43 16.60 -27.83
C ASN A 323 16.64 15.68 -28.76
N THR A 324 16.13 14.57 -28.23
CA THR A 324 15.32 13.60 -29.00
C THR A 324 14.09 14.26 -29.60
N ASN A 325 13.40 15.12 -28.83
CA ASN A 325 12.24 15.84 -29.36
C ASN A 325 12.63 16.83 -30.47
N VAL A 326 13.76 17.54 -30.34
CA VAL A 326 14.27 18.42 -31.40
C VAL A 326 14.59 17.61 -32.67
N ILE A 327 15.26 16.46 -32.53
CA ILE A 327 15.57 15.57 -33.67
C ILE A 327 14.29 15.08 -34.36
N VAL A 328 13.32 14.58 -33.59
CA VAL A 328 12.06 14.06 -34.14
C VAL A 328 11.23 15.15 -34.80
N ASN A 329 11.20 16.36 -34.22
CA ASN A 329 10.53 17.51 -34.81
C ASN A 329 11.21 17.95 -36.10
N TYR A 330 12.54 17.91 -36.16
CA TYR A 330 13.29 18.21 -37.39
C TYR A 330 12.87 17.27 -38.53
N TYR A 331 12.71 15.98 -38.24
CA TYR A 331 12.26 14.96 -39.20
C TYR A 331 10.74 14.84 -39.37
N SER A 332 9.96 15.81 -38.88
CA SER A 332 8.49 15.83 -38.99
C SER A 332 8.00 17.09 -39.73
N PRO A 333 6.77 17.06 -40.30
CA PRO A 333 6.17 18.25 -40.91
C PRO A 333 5.99 19.40 -39.89
N PRO A 334 6.14 20.67 -40.31
CA PRO A 334 6.39 21.10 -41.70
C PRO A 334 7.87 21.05 -42.11
N GLN A 335 8.80 20.80 -41.18
CA GLN A 335 10.24 20.87 -41.44
C GLN A 335 10.70 19.82 -42.45
N THR A 336 10.30 18.56 -42.24
CA THR A 336 10.52 17.46 -43.20
C THR A 336 9.18 16.84 -43.58
N ASN A 337 8.85 16.89 -44.87
CA ASN A 337 7.55 16.44 -45.38
C ASN A 337 7.74 15.60 -46.66
N PRO A 338 7.39 14.30 -46.66
CA PRO A 338 6.78 13.54 -45.54
C PRO A 338 7.74 13.35 -44.36
N ALA A 339 7.18 13.02 -43.18
CA ALA A 339 7.99 12.70 -42.00
C ALA A 339 8.89 11.49 -42.27
N VAL A 340 10.15 11.53 -41.81
CA VAL A 340 11.03 10.35 -41.87
C VAL A 340 10.51 9.29 -40.92
N ASN A 341 10.50 8.03 -41.37
CA ASN A 341 10.07 6.91 -40.54
C ASN A 341 10.93 6.80 -39.28
N LEU A 342 10.29 6.74 -38.12
CA LEU A 342 10.95 6.62 -36.80
C LEU A 342 11.89 5.41 -36.70
N SER A 343 11.68 4.36 -37.50
CA SER A 343 12.55 3.18 -37.48
C SER A 343 13.92 3.38 -38.15
N PHE A 344 14.10 4.45 -38.93
CA PHE A 344 15.29 4.68 -39.76
C PHE A 344 16.45 5.36 -39.02
N TYR A 345 16.20 6.04 -37.89
CA TYR A 345 17.23 6.77 -37.16
C TYR A 345 17.16 6.54 -35.64
N ALA A 346 18.30 6.67 -34.98
CA ALA A 346 18.50 6.31 -33.56
C ALA A 346 17.49 6.97 -32.60
N ALA A 347 17.29 8.29 -32.73
CA ALA A 347 16.35 9.02 -31.88
C ALA A 347 14.89 8.61 -32.13
N GLY A 348 14.55 8.29 -33.38
CA GLY A 348 13.21 7.85 -33.78
C GLY A 348 12.85 6.50 -33.16
N LEU A 349 13.80 5.56 -33.08
CA LEU A 349 13.57 4.25 -32.42
C LEU A 349 13.14 4.43 -30.96
N CYS A 350 13.67 5.43 -30.28
CA CYS A 350 13.31 5.70 -28.90
C CYS A 350 11.94 6.37 -28.73
N LYS A 351 11.20 6.64 -29.80
CA LYS A 351 9.77 7.03 -29.72
C LYS A 351 8.81 5.84 -29.73
N ALA A 352 9.32 4.62 -29.87
CA ALA A 352 8.49 3.41 -29.79
C ALA A 352 7.92 3.18 -28.38
N THR A 353 6.81 2.45 -28.31
CA THR A 353 6.28 1.96 -27.03
C THR A 353 7.12 0.77 -26.57
N ILE A 354 7.87 0.95 -25.47
CA ILE A 354 8.73 -0.09 -24.89
C ILE A 354 8.19 -0.42 -23.49
N GLY A 355 7.87 -1.70 -23.26
CA GLY A 355 7.39 -2.18 -21.96
C GLY A 355 6.14 -1.48 -21.43
N GLY A 356 5.26 -1.00 -22.33
CA GLY A 356 4.02 -0.30 -22.00
C GLY A 356 4.14 1.23 -21.86
N TYR A 357 5.33 1.80 -22.03
CA TYR A 357 5.60 3.24 -21.91
C TYR A 357 5.98 3.85 -23.26
N SER A 358 5.58 5.10 -23.53
CA SER A 358 5.78 5.81 -24.81
C SER A 358 6.60 7.11 -24.68
N ASP A 359 7.09 7.42 -23.49
CA ASP A 359 7.90 8.59 -23.13
C ASP A 359 9.41 8.29 -23.14
N TRP A 360 9.82 7.29 -23.92
CA TRP A 360 11.22 6.96 -24.15
C TRP A 360 11.91 8.02 -25.03
N TYR A 361 13.22 8.12 -24.86
CA TYR A 361 14.07 9.02 -25.62
C TYR A 361 15.52 8.48 -25.72
N LEU A 362 16.28 9.01 -26.67
CA LEU A 362 17.70 8.69 -26.83
C LEU A 362 18.51 9.54 -25.84
N PRO A 363 19.30 8.92 -24.93
CA PRO A 363 20.00 9.65 -23.88
C PRO A 363 20.99 10.68 -24.44
N ALA A 364 21.16 11.82 -23.78
CA ALA A 364 22.26 12.74 -24.06
C ALA A 364 23.58 12.16 -23.55
N ILE A 365 24.70 12.62 -24.09
CA ILE A 365 26.02 12.04 -23.84
C ILE A 365 26.37 11.96 -22.34
N CYS A 366 26.00 12.96 -21.52
CA CYS A 366 26.26 12.93 -20.08
C CYS A 366 25.27 12.08 -19.26
N GLU A 367 24.15 11.64 -19.85
CA GLU A 367 23.31 10.59 -19.24
C GLU A 367 23.93 9.21 -19.45
N MET A 368 24.86 9.07 -20.40
CA MET A 368 25.50 7.81 -20.75
C MET A 368 26.78 7.58 -19.95
N GLY A 369 27.64 8.58 -19.83
CA GLY A 369 28.92 8.45 -19.13
C GLY A 369 29.61 9.78 -18.87
N TYR A 370 30.89 9.71 -18.49
CA TYR A 370 31.77 10.85 -18.30
C TYR A 370 32.86 10.92 -19.37
N ASP A 371 33.49 12.08 -19.49
CA ASP A 371 34.45 12.41 -20.55
C ASP A 371 35.84 11.85 -20.24
N ASN A 372 35.97 10.53 -20.31
CA ASN A 372 37.21 9.81 -20.00
C ASN A 372 38.40 10.22 -20.87
N ALA A 373 38.13 10.60 -22.11
CA ALA A 373 39.14 10.96 -23.09
C ALA A 373 39.38 12.49 -23.16
N ALA A 374 38.76 13.27 -22.28
CA ALA A 374 38.85 14.74 -22.24
C ALA A 374 38.52 15.39 -23.61
N GLN A 375 37.51 14.87 -24.30
CA GLN A 375 37.05 15.37 -25.60
C GLN A 375 36.18 16.64 -25.51
N ASN A 376 36.05 17.22 -24.31
CA ASN A 376 35.31 18.44 -24.02
C ASN A 376 33.79 18.29 -24.25
N THR A 377 33.22 17.17 -23.80
CA THR A 377 31.76 16.92 -23.87
C THR A 377 30.98 17.62 -22.75
N GLY A 378 31.67 18.10 -21.71
CA GLY A 378 31.06 18.72 -20.54
C GLY A 378 30.49 17.73 -19.51
N CYS A 379 30.77 16.43 -19.64
CA CYS A 379 30.25 15.39 -18.75
C CYS A 379 31.04 15.18 -17.45
N GLY A 380 32.11 15.94 -17.26
CA GLY A 380 33.09 15.76 -16.18
C GLY A 380 34.18 14.77 -16.58
N ILE A 381 35.39 14.97 -16.04
CA ILE A 381 36.59 14.16 -16.34
C ILE A 381 37.10 13.56 -15.03
N PRO A 382 37.44 12.27 -14.97
CA PRO A 382 38.05 11.66 -13.79
C PRO A 382 39.34 12.38 -13.36
N PRO A 383 39.65 12.40 -12.06
CA PRO A 383 38.96 11.71 -10.96
C PRO A 383 37.72 12.46 -10.43
N ASN A 384 37.33 13.58 -11.05
CA ASN A 384 36.14 14.32 -10.61
C ASN A 384 34.86 13.51 -10.90
N PRO A 385 33.83 13.63 -10.05
CA PRO A 385 32.56 12.97 -10.29
C PRO A 385 31.92 13.45 -11.59
N PRO A 386 31.11 12.62 -12.26
CA PRO A 386 30.37 13.03 -13.44
C PRO A 386 29.41 14.18 -13.12
N THR A 387 29.15 15.03 -14.10
CA THR A 387 28.21 16.17 -13.93
C THR A 387 26.76 15.71 -13.75
N LEU A 388 26.44 14.48 -14.18
CA LEU A 388 25.16 13.80 -13.98
C LEU A 388 25.35 12.34 -13.55
N GLN A 389 24.35 11.82 -12.83
CA GLN A 389 24.19 10.37 -12.69
C GLN A 389 23.97 9.75 -14.08
N ASN A 390 24.74 8.72 -14.40
CA ASN A 390 24.83 8.18 -15.77
C ASN A 390 24.86 6.65 -15.79
N MET A 391 24.63 6.08 -16.97
CA MET A 391 24.61 4.63 -17.16
C MET A 391 25.97 3.97 -16.92
N GLN A 392 27.08 4.60 -17.32
CA GLN A 392 28.42 4.06 -17.15
C GLN A 392 28.71 3.77 -15.66
N THR A 393 28.60 4.78 -14.79
CA THR A 393 28.94 4.64 -13.38
C THR A 393 27.93 3.79 -12.62
N ASN A 394 26.63 3.97 -12.88
CA ASN A 394 25.60 3.35 -12.05
C ASN A 394 25.15 1.96 -12.54
N LEU A 395 25.42 1.60 -13.79
CA LEU A 395 25.09 0.30 -14.37
C LEU A 395 26.33 -0.51 -14.78
N VAL A 396 27.26 0.08 -15.56
CA VAL A 396 28.40 -0.66 -16.14
C VAL A 396 29.48 -0.93 -15.09
N GLU A 397 29.97 0.12 -14.43
CA GLU A 397 30.99 0.03 -13.38
C GLU A 397 30.45 -0.68 -12.13
N ASN A 398 29.12 -0.68 -11.95
CA ASN A 398 28.42 -1.37 -10.87
C ASN A 398 28.02 -2.81 -11.24
N GLY A 399 28.96 -3.60 -11.77
CA GLY A 399 28.75 -5.01 -12.07
C GLY A 399 28.09 -5.33 -13.42
N ASN A 400 28.13 -4.39 -14.38
CA ASN A 400 27.56 -4.51 -15.72
C ASN A 400 26.07 -4.91 -15.77
N ILE A 401 25.26 -4.17 -15.03
CA ILE A 401 23.81 -4.35 -15.03
C ILE A 401 23.23 -3.82 -16.35
N GLY A 402 22.37 -4.62 -17.00
CA GLY A 402 21.76 -4.26 -18.29
C GLY A 402 22.60 -4.60 -19.52
N ASN A 403 23.77 -5.22 -19.33
CA ASN A 403 24.63 -5.76 -20.37
C ASN A 403 24.95 -4.75 -21.48
N LEU A 404 25.46 -3.58 -21.07
CA LEU A 404 25.87 -2.52 -21.99
C LEU A 404 27.32 -2.77 -22.41
N PHE A 405 27.55 -2.93 -23.70
CA PHE A 405 28.87 -3.22 -24.26
C PHE A 405 29.01 -2.71 -25.69
N GLY A 406 30.14 -2.08 -26.01
CA GLY A 406 30.43 -1.49 -27.31
C GLY A 406 29.87 -0.07 -27.46
N PRO A 407 29.83 0.47 -28.68
CA PRO A 407 29.39 1.85 -28.94
C PRO A 407 27.86 1.97 -28.92
N TYR A 408 27.38 3.09 -28.37
CA TYR A 408 25.97 3.45 -28.30
C TYR A 408 25.76 4.92 -28.66
N TRP A 409 24.82 5.19 -29.57
CA TRP A 409 24.47 6.56 -29.93
C TRP A 409 23.92 7.34 -28.73
N SER A 410 24.36 8.59 -28.61
CA SER A 410 23.67 9.61 -27.83
C SER A 410 22.81 10.50 -28.74
N SER A 411 21.91 11.27 -28.15
CA SER A 411 21.18 12.33 -28.87
C SER A 411 21.96 13.63 -29.00
N THR A 412 23.20 13.69 -28.50
CA THR A 412 24.04 14.89 -28.55
C THR A 412 24.83 14.94 -29.86
N GLN A 413 24.65 16.01 -30.63
CA GLN A 413 25.43 16.25 -31.85
C GLN A 413 26.84 16.73 -31.51
N SER A 414 27.83 16.47 -32.37
CA SER A 414 29.15 17.09 -32.20
C SER A 414 29.19 18.54 -32.69
N SER A 415 29.81 19.42 -31.91
CA SER A 415 30.24 20.75 -32.34
C SER A 415 31.67 20.79 -32.90
N ILE A 416 32.43 19.68 -32.79
CA ILE A 416 33.82 19.59 -33.24
C ILE A 416 33.83 19.20 -34.72
N ASN A 417 33.33 18.02 -35.06
CA ASN A 417 33.19 17.55 -36.44
C ASN A 417 31.75 17.78 -36.96
N PHE A 418 31.37 19.05 -37.05
CA PHE A 418 30.05 19.47 -37.52
C PHE A 418 30.02 19.67 -39.05
N PRO A 419 28.96 19.22 -39.76
CA PRO A 419 27.74 18.59 -39.27
C PRO A 419 27.77 17.05 -39.30
N THR A 420 28.92 16.44 -39.59
CA THR A 420 29.01 15.03 -39.99
C THR A 420 28.92 14.04 -38.84
N ASN A 421 29.30 14.44 -37.61
CA ASN A 421 29.43 13.51 -36.49
C ASN A 421 28.42 13.77 -35.37
N ALA A 422 28.19 12.73 -34.58
CA ALA A 422 27.45 12.79 -33.32
C ALA A 422 28.24 12.08 -32.22
N TRP A 423 27.89 12.36 -30.97
CA TRP A 423 28.54 11.71 -29.83
C TRP A 423 27.96 10.32 -29.60
N ASN A 424 28.84 9.36 -29.35
CA ASN A 424 28.50 8.06 -28.81
C ASN A 424 29.25 7.79 -27.51
N GLN A 425 28.74 6.83 -26.74
CA GLN A 425 29.43 6.29 -25.58
C GLN A 425 29.85 4.85 -25.89
N PHE A 426 31.14 4.56 -25.78
CA PHE A 426 31.66 3.20 -25.74
C PHE A 426 31.59 2.66 -24.30
N PHE A 427 30.86 1.58 -24.11
CA PHE A 427 30.79 0.86 -22.83
C PHE A 427 31.70 -0.36 -22.84
N ALA A 428 32.51 -0.48 -21.79
CA ALA A 428 33.46 -1.58 -21.61
C ALA A 428 33.43 -2.09 -20.16
N VAL A 429 33.39 -3.42 -20.01
CA VAL A 429 33.42 -4.09 -18.71
C VAL A 429 34.86 -4.21 -18.23
N GLY A 430 35.14 -3.78 -16.99
CA GLY A 430 36.48 -3.85 -16.41
C GLY A 430 37.41 -2.67 -16.73
N GLY A 431 36.89 -1.63 -17.39
CA GLY A 431 37.63 -0.40 -17.71
C GLY A 431 37.65 -0.11 -19.21
N GLY A 432 38.12 1.09 -19.59
CA GLY A 432 38.21 1.51 -21.00
C GLY A 432 36.90 2.03 -21.60
N ASN A 433 35.98 2.53 -20.78
CA ASN A 433 34.82 3.29 -21.25
C ASN A 433 35.29 4.65 -21.78
N PHE A 434 34.76 5.14 -22.88
CA PHE A 434 35.08 6.47 -23.40
C PHE A 434 33.93 7.05 -24.21
N GLN A 435 33.94 8.38 -24.36
CA GLN A 435 33.05 9.09 -25.27
C GLN A 435 33.82 9.34 -26.55
N ASP A 436 33.15 9.23 -27.70
CA ASP A 436 33.76 9.43 -29.00
C ASP A 436 32.82 10.09 -30.01
N GLU A 437 33.40 10.64 -31.07
CA GLU A 437 32.68 11.22 -32.19
C GLU A 437 32.70 10.27 -33.37
N ASP A 438 31.53 9.71 -33.70
CA ASP A 438 31.41 8.87 -34.90
C ASP A 438 30.60 9.58 -36.00
N PRO A 439 30.91 9.32 -37.28
CA PRO A 439 30.08 9.73 -38.40
C PRO A 439 28.62 9.28 -38.25
N LYS A 440 27.67 10.17 -38.57
CA LYS A 440 26.22 9.94 -38.41
C LYS A 440 25.67 8.79 -39.24
N ASP A 441 26.42 8.30 -40.23
CA ASP A 441 26.09 7.15 -41.07
C ASP A 441 26.50 5.79 -40.47
N GLY A 442 27.18 5.80 -39.31
CA GLY A 442 27.57 4.60 -38.58
C GLY A 442 26.36 3.84 -38.01
N PRO A 443 26.21 2.52 -38.29
CA PRO A 443 25.16 1.70 -37.67
C PRO A 443 25.54 1.28 -36.25
N ILE A 444 25.24 2.12 -35.26
CA ILE A 444 25.62 1.93 -33.84
C ILE A 444 24.43 1.45 -32.99
N SER A 445 24.71 0.86 -31.83
CA SER A 445 23.69 0.43 -30.87
C SER A 445 22.83 1.59 -30.36
N VAL A 446 21.59 1.27 -30.00
CA VAL A 446 20.63 2.22 -29.40
C VAL A 446 20.07 1.62 -28.12
N ARG A 447 20.20 2.36 -27.02
CA ARG A 447 19.55 2.06 -25.75
C ARG A 447 18.73 3.26 -25.30
N CYS A 448 17.42 3.11 -25.33
CA CYS A 448 16.52 4.18 -24.94
C CYS A 448 16.44 4.32 -23.43
N VAL A 449 16.19 5.55 -22.96
CA VAL A 449 16.00 5.88 -21.56
C VAL A 449 14.68 6.61 -21.37
N ARG A 450 14.15 6.65 -20.15
CA ARG A 450 12.98 7.46 -19.79
C ARG A 450 13.08 7.96 -18.36
N ALA A 451 12.30 9.00 -18.06
CA ALA A 451 12.13 9.45 -16.68
C ALA A 451 11.23 8.48 -15.90
N ILE A 452 11.49 8.36 -14.60
CA ILE A 452 10.56 7.69 -13.68
C ILE A 452 9.35 8.59 -13.47
N THR A 453 8.15 8.06 -13.68
CA THR A 453 6.87 8.77 -13.50
C THR A 453 6.18 8.30 -12.23
N GLY A 454 5.70 9.24 -11.40
CA GLY A 454 5.10 8.95 -10.08
C GLY A 454 3.67 8.44 -10.14
#